data_AF-A0AAN6ZUR3-F1
#
_entry.id   AF-A0AAN6ZUR3-F1
#
_cell.length_a   1.000
_cell.length_b   1.000
_cell.length_c   1.000
_cell.angle_alpha   90.00
_cell.angle_beta   90.00
_cell.angle_gamma   90.00
#
_symmetry.space_group_name_H-M   'P 1'
#
loop_
_entity.id
_entity.type
_entity.pdbx_description
1 polymer ?
#
loop_
_entity_poly.entity_id
_entity_poly.type
_entity_poly.pdbx_seq_one_letter_code
_entity_poly.pdbx_strand_id
1 'polypeptide(L)'
;MAARALLNVGTMVAAVFSLHRTFRWLAVSDFCLYWFLALFTWRYLRLVINLVGFWCYSPAPEPSKPTYLASRDVTAVLPTVDPQGRDFRETLESCADNAPAKVIVVTAGDELFAQTSAVVGEFIERYPLTQFIVKRTQVASKRAQVALAVPYIQTDIVVVLDDHVFWGPRYLETLLRAFEDPAVGLVGTNKRVVRDQGLNLWGRTWNMLGATYLYRHNFEIRATNAIDGGVFVVSGRTCAIRAQILRHPEFLRGYTNEKFFFGMLGPLNPDDDNYNTRFVVRHGWKVKIQYTEDSVMKTRLGVENPLHTKFLGQCRRWARTTWRSNLCSLVTDRTVWSSQPYCVYAVYLTSLTNFAAVTDPLLVYLFTHSSACTSHLALAGLVCWILFTKIVKVFDYFRRHPQDIFLFPLYLVFGYFHSLIKLWALLTFWDCTWSGRRLDKIKVNHNNTPGDLLSKPPLKVGNHHSNDDDHPHITTLRSIRARIAELHTQHGQHMASYHQPLLSELQLLRGSFVALQADHDAIYQNQDAIRSELREVVSRAEAMATAQVTASSDEADIVAAIAEIKSAVAGVEERWRGSIEKSLREIISV
;
A
#
# COMPACT_ATOMS: atom_id res chain seq x y z
N MET A 1 -9.25 -6.60 -26.10
CA MET A 1 -8.89 -5.65 -25.01
C MET A 1 -8.32 -4.33 -25.55
N ALA A 2 -7.29 -4.34 -26.40
CA ALA A 2 -6.68 -3.12 -26.94
C ALA A 2 -7.67 -2.14 -27.60
N ALA A 3 -8.58 -2.62 -28.46
CA ALA A 3 -9.60 -1.77 -29.09
C ALA A 3 -10.52 -1.08 -28.06
N ARG A 4 -10.93 -1.78 -26.99
CA ARG A 4 -11.73 -1.19 -25.90
C ARG A 4 -10.93 -0.14 -25.13
N ALA A 5 -9.65 -0.40 -24.85
CA ALA A 5 -8.77 0.60 -24.23
C ALA A 5 -8.66 1.87 -25.08
N LEU A 6 -8.43 1.73 -26.39
CA LEU A 6 -8.35 2.86 -27.31
C LEU A 6 -9.65 3.65 -27.38
N LEU A 7 -10.81 2.96 -27.43
CA LEU A 7 -12.12 3.62 -27.39
C LEU A 7 -12.34 4.39 -26.08
N ASN A 8 -12.03 3.78 -24.94
CA ASN A 8 -12.14 4.43 -23.63
C ASN A 8 -11.23 5.65 -23.52
N VAL A 9 -9.96 5.52 -23.95
CA VAL A 9 -9.00 6.63 -23.96
C VAL A 9 -9.47 7.73 -24.90
N GLY A 10 -9.94 7.39 -26.11
CA GLY A 10 -10.51 8.36 -27.05
C GLY A 10 -11.72 9.10 -26.46
N THR A 11 -12.59 8.40 -25.73
CA THR A 11 -13.74 8.99 -25.01
C THR A 11 -13.27 9.94 -23.91
N MET A 12 -12.26 9.57 -23.13
CA MET A 12 -11.67 10.45 -22.11
C MET A 12 -11.04 11.69 -22.73
N VAL A 13 -10.30 11.55 -23.84
CA VAL A 13 -9.70 12.67 -24.58
C VAL A 13 -10.78 13.61 -25.12
N ALA A 14 -11.86 13.07 -25.70
CA ALA A 14 -12.99 13.87 -26.17
C ALA A 14 -13.69 14.63 -25.03
N ALA A 15 -13.84 14.00 -23.86
CA ALA A 15 -14.39 14.65 -22.68
C ALA A 15 -13.47 15.80 -22.18
N VAL A 16 -12.16 15.56 -22.11
CA VAL A 16 -11.17 16.60 -21.74
C VAL A 16 -11.17 17.76 -22.74
N PHE A 17 -11.22 17.46 -24.04
CA PHE A 17 -11.28 18.49 -25.09
C PHE A 17 -12.57 19.32 -24.99
N SER A 18 -13.71 18.67 -24.72
CA SER A 18 -14.99 19.35 -24.51
C SER A 18 -14.93 20.27 -23.29
N LEU A 19 -14.41 19.78 -22.15
CA LEU A 19 -14.19 20.61 -20.96
C LEU A 19 -13.25 21.78 -21.23
N HIS A 20 -12.15 21.55 -21.95
CA HIS A 20 -11.21 22.59 -22.34
C HIS A 20 -11.89 23.71 -23.15
N ARG A 21 -12.69 23.35 -24.16
CA ARG A 21 -13.44 24.34 -24.95
C ARG A 21 -14.44 25.12 -24.10
N THR A 22 -15.18 24.43 -23.23
CA THR A 22 -16.13 25.08 -22.32
C THR A 22 -15.43 26.01 -21.34
N PHE A 23 -14.31 25.60 -20.74
CA PHE A 23 -13.56 26.46 -19.81
C PHE A 23 -12.93 27.65 -20.51
N ARG A 24 -12.40 27.49 -21.73
CA ARG A 24 -11.92 28.63 -22.52
C ARG A 24 -13.04 29.61 -22.85
N TRP A 25 -14.22 29.11 -23.19
CA TRP A 25 -15.38 29.96 -23.45
C TRP A 25 -15.84 30.71 -22.19
N LEU A 26 -15.94 30.03 -21.05
CA LEU A 26 -16.33 30.64 -19.77
C LEU A 26 -15.29 31.62 -19.23
N ALA A 27 -14.01 31.27 -19.32
CA ALA A 27 -12.93 32.08 -18.79
C ALA A 27 -12.57 33.25 -19.73
N VAL A 28 -12.92 33.16 -21.01
CA VAL A 28 -12.53 34.13 -22.05
C VAL A 28 -11.00 34.29 -22.07
N SER A 29 -10.47 35.38 -21.48
CA SER A 29 -9.04 35.69 -21.38
C SER A 29 -8.50 35.60 -19.94
N ASP A 30 -9.34 35.22 -18.98
CA ASP A 30 -8.97 35.08 -17.57
C ASP A 30 -8.24 33.74 -17.34
N PHE A 31 -6.91 33.83 -17.27
CA PHE A 31 -6.04 32.69 -17.02
C PHE A 31 -6.34 31.98 -15.69
N CYS A 32 -6.57 32.74 -14.62
CA CYS A 32 -6.83 32.21 -13.29
C CYS A 32 -8.15 31.46 -13.25
N LEU A 33 -9.20 32.00 -13.87
CA LEU A 33 -10.52 31.36 -13.96
C LEU A 33 -10.45 30.04 -14.73
N TYR A 34 -9.73 29.99 -15.85
CA TYR A 34 -9.56 28.75 -16.63
C TYR A 34 -8.96 27.63 -15.77
N TRP A 35 -7.84 27.91 -15.08
CA TRP A 35 -7.17 26.91 -14.25
C TRP A 35 -7.95 26.59 -12.98
N PHE A 36 -8.68 27.55 -12.41
CA PHE A 36 -9.62 27.30 -11.33
C PHE A 36 -10.68 26.28 -11.76
N LEU A 37 -11.36 26.51 -12.89
CA LEU A 37 -12.39 25.60 -13.41
C LEU A 37 -11.82 24.21 -13.71
N ALA A 38 -10.63 24.15 -14.32
CA ALA A 38 -9.95 22.89 -14.62
C ALA A 38 -9.63 22.10 -13.34
N LEU A 39 -9.02 22.75 -12.34
CA LEU A 39 -8.63 22.11 -11.08
C LEU A 39 -9.85 21.75 -10.22
N PHE A 40 -10.86 22.63 -10.19
CA PHE A 40 -12.13 22.41 -9.49
C PHE A 40 -12.84 21.20 -10.08
N THR A 41 -12.95 21.12 -11.40
CA THR A 41 -13.57 19.98 -12.09
C THR A 41 -12.77 18.70 -11.87
N TRP A 42 -11.45 18.72 -12.07
CA TRP A 42 -10.56 17.58 -11.82
C TRP A 42 -10.79 16.98 -10.43
N ARG A 43 -10.93 17.85 -9.42
CA ARG A 43 -11.09 17.45 -8.02
C ARG A 43 -12.50 17.00 -7.66
N TYR A 44 -13.52 17.75 -8.05
CA TYR A 44 -14.89 17.62 -7.53
C TYR A 44 -15.84 16.84 -8.43
N LEU A 45 -15.56 16.71 -9.73
CA LEU A 45 -16.39 15.87 -10.61
C LEU A 45 -16.42 14.42 -10.11
N ARG A 46 -15.25 13.85 -9.78
CA ARG A 46 -15.15 12.53 -9.14
C ARG A 46 -15.87 12.44 -7.80
N LEU A 47 -16.01 13.52 -7.03
CA LEU A 47 -16.73 13.48 -5.75
C LEU A 47 -18.22 13.25 -6.02
N VAL A 48 -18.77 14.01 -6.96
CA VAL A 48 -20.18 13.89 -7.38
C VAL A 48 -20.45 12.51 -7.96
N ILE A 49 -19.63 12.04 -8.91
CA ILE A 49 -19.83 10.71 -9.51
C ILE A 49 -19.64 9.59 -8.47
N ASN A 50 -18.68 9.72 -7.56
CA ASN A 50 -18.51 8.74 -6.49
C ASN A 50 -19.68 8.74 -5.50
N LEU A 51 -20.32 9.88 -5.25
CA LEU A 51 -21.55 9.92 -4.44
C LEU A 51 -22.66 9.14 -5.14
N VAL A 52 -22.87 9.37 -6.43
CA VAL A 52 -23.83 8.58 -7.23
C VAL A 52 -23.50 7.09 -7.14
N GLY A 53 -22.25 6.70 -7.41
CA GLY A 53 -21.82 5.30 -7.30
C GLY A 53 -22.03 4.70 -5.91
N PHE A 54 -21.76 5.47 -4.85
CA PHE A 54 -21.97 5.02 -3.47
C PHE A 54 -23.45 4.74 -3.18
N TRP A 55 -24.35 5.62 -3.63
CA TRP A 55 -25.80 5.48 -3.40
C TRP A 55 -26.47 4.46 -4.32
N CYS A 56 -26.01 4.33 -5.57
CA CYS A 56 -26.52 3.35 -6.54
C CYS A 56 -25.92 1.94 -6.35
N TYR A 57 -24.89 1.78 -5.51
CA TYR A 57 -24.29 0.49 -5.22
C TYR A 57 -25.32 -0.50 -4.66
N SER A 58 -25.28 -1.74 -5.17
CA SER A 58 -26.01 -2.88 -4.61
C SER A 58 -25.08 -4.06 -4.28
N PRO A 59 -25.25 -4.71 -3.10
CA PRO A 59 -24.52 -5.92 -2.75
C PRO A 59 -24.95 -7.11 -3.62
N ALA A 60 -24.16 -8.18 -3.62
CA ALA A 60 -24.62 -9.44 -4.21
C ALA A 60 -25.86 -9.94 -3.44
N PRO A 61 -26.95 -10.31 -4.13
CA PRO A 61 -28.18 -10.73 -3.49
C PRO A 61 -27.99 -12.08 -2.78
N GLU A 62 -28.90 -12.39 -1.87
CA GLU A 62 -28.97 -13.71 -1.26
C GLU A 62 -29.49 -14.73 -2.28
N PRO A 63 -28.75 -15.81 -2.57
CA PRO A 63 -29.22 -16.85 -3.46
C PRO A 63 -30.28 -17.70 -2.76
N SER A 64 -31.34 -18.07 -3.48
CA SER A 64 -32.38 -18.99 -2.96
C SER A 64 -31.83 -20.39 -2.63
N LYS A 65 -30.77 -20.80 -3.36
CA LYS A 65 -30.02 -22.03 -3.14
C LYS A 65 -28.53 -21.70 -3.31
N PRO A 66 -27.77 -21.48 -2.23
CA PRO A 66 -26.36 -21.14 -2.31
C PRO A 66 -25.57 -22.22 -3.03
N THR A 67 -24.77 -21.83 -4.04
CA THR A 67 -23.84 -22.75 -4.70
C THR A 67 -22.70 -23.10 -3.77
N TYR A 68 -22.25 -22.12 -2.97
CA TYR A 68 -21.11 -22.24 -2.07
C TYR A 68 -21.53 -22.22 -0.60
N LEU A 69 -20.94 -23.12 0.20
CA LEU A 69 -21.07 -23.19 1.65
C LEU A 69 -19.70 -23.07 2.31
N ALA A 70 -19.59 -22.31 3.40
CA ALA A 70 -18.32 -22.10 4.08
C ALA A 70 -17.66 -23.42 4.51
N SER A 71 -18.44 -24.31 5.11
CA SER A 71 -18.01 -25.61 5.65
C SER A 71 -17.59 -26.64 4.60
N ARG A 72 -17.85 -26.37 3.31
CA ARG A 72 -17.48 -27.26 2.20
C ARG A 72 -16.45 -26.61 1.28
N ASP A 73 -16.62 -25.32 0.98
CA ASP A 73 -15.98 -24.67 -0.17
C ASP A 73 -14.97 -23.60 0.21
N VAL A 74 -14.74 -23.36 1.51
CA VAL A 74 -13.80 -22.33 1.97
C VAL A 74 -12.59 -22.92 2.69
N THR A 75 -11.41 -22.55 2.21
CA THR A 75 -10.16 -22.66 2.96
C THR A 75 -9.73 -21.26 3.42
N ALA A 76 -9.70 -21.03 4.73
CA ALA A 76 -9.13 -19.82 5.30
C ALA A 76 -7.61 -19.95 5.42
N VAL A 77 -6.86 -18.93 5.00
CA VAL A 77 -5.39 -18.90 5.09
C VAL A 77 -4.98 -17.73 5.96
N LEU A 78 -4.35 -18.04 7.10
CA LEU A 78 -3.97 -17.08 8.14
C LEU A 78 -2.44 -17.05 8.28
N PRO A 79 -1.74 -16.15 7.58
CA PRO A 79 -0.33 -15.88 7.83
C PRO A 79 -0.14 -15.11 9.15
N THR A 80 0.77 -15.57 10.00
CA THR A 80 1.12 -14.88 11.27
C THR A 80 2.62 -14.88 11.50
N VAL A 81 3.14 -13.84 12.15
CA VAL A 81 4.47 -13.85 12.78
C VAL A 81 4.41 -13.41 14.24
N ASP A 82 3.20 -13.37 14.80
CA ASP A 82 2.93 -12.99 16.19
C ASP A 82 1.83 -13.89 16.78
N PRO A 83 2.08 -15.21 16.92
CA PRO A 83 1.07 -16.17 17.38
C PRO A 83 0.69 -16.00 18.86
N GLN A 84 1.47 -15.24 19.62
CA GLN A 84 1.16 -14.86 21.02
C GLN A 84 0.60 -13.44 21.12
N GLY A 85 0.39 -12.77 19.98
CA GLY A 85 -0.19 -11.45 19.92
C GLY A 85 -1.61 -11.45 20.50
N ARG A 86 -1.96 -10.36 21.19
CA ARG A 86 -3.27 -10.16 21.85
C ARG A 86 -4.49 -10.41 20.95
N ASP A 87 -4.32 -10.28 19.64
CA ASP A 87 -5.40 -10.33 18.65
C ASP A 87 -5.51 -11.69 17.94
N PHE A 88 -4.47 -12.54 18.03
CA PHE A 88 -4.38 -13.76 17.22
C PHE A 88 -5.45 -14.78 17.59
N ARG A 89 -5.68 -15.00 18.90
CA ARG A 89 -6.70 -15.94 19.39
C ARG A 89 -8.11 -15.51 18.98
N GLU A 90 -8.45 -14.23 19.17
CA GLU A 90 -9.75 -13.67 18.77
C GLU A 90 -9.96 -13.74 17.25
N THR A 91 -8.89 -13.52 16.47
CA THR A 91 -8.91 -13.68 15.01
C THR A 91 -9.23 -15.13 14.63
N LEU A 92 -8.51 -16.10 15.22
CA LEU A 92 -8.69 -17.52 14.94
C LEU A 92 -10.08 -18.02 15.36
N GLU A 93 -10.59 -17.54 16.50
CA GLU A 93 -11.95 -17.81 16.99
C GLU A 93 -13.02 -17.29 16.04
N SER A 94 -12.97 -16.00 15.67
CA SER A 94 -13.95 -15.44 14.73
C SER A 94 -13.92 -16.09 13.34
N CYS A 95 -12.75 -16.59 12.92
CA CYS A 95 -12.57 -17.37 11.71
C CYS A 95 -13.24 -18.75 11.84
N ALA A 96 -12.98 -19.48 12.93
CA ALA A 96 -13.53 -20.80 13.19
C ALA A 96 -15.05 -20.77 13.41
N ASP A 97 -15.58 -19.73 14.04
CA ASP A 97 -17.03 -19.52 14.24
C ASP A 97 -17.81 -19.39 12.92
N ASN A 98 -17.14 -18.96 11.83
CA ASN A 98 -17.73 -18.94 10.49
C ASN A 98 -17.68 -20.32 9.79
N ALA A 99 -17.22 -21.36 10.50
CA ALA A 99 -17.19 -22.75 10.08
C ALA A 99 -16.64 -23.00 8.65
N PRO A 100 -15.43 -22.51 8.29
CA PRO A 100 -14.80 -22.86 7.03
C PRO A 100 -14.48 -24.37 7.00
N ALA A 101 -14.43 -24.97 5.82
CA ALA A 101 -14.02 -26.38 5.67
C ALA A 101 -12.61 -26.63 6.23
N LYS A 102 -11.70 -25.66 6.04
CA LYS A 102 -10.31 -25.76 6.45
C LYS A 102 -9.74 -24.41 6.86
N VAL A 103 -8.89 -24.40 7.89
CA VAL A 103 -8.06 -23.27 8.29
C VAL A 103 -6.59 -23.68 8.20
N ILE A 104 -5.82 -22.96 7.39
CA ILE A 104 -4.37 -23.13 7.26
C ILE A 104 -3.69 -21.94 7.91
N VAL A 105 -3.05 -22.17 9.05
CA VAL A 105 -2.22 -21.16 9.72
C VAL A 105 -0.78 -21.35 9.27
N VAL A 106 -0.17 -20.28 8.73
CA VAL A 106 1.22 -20.33 8.25
C VAL A 106 2.08 -19.34 9.01
N THR A 107 3.16 -19.82 9.62
CA THR A 107 4.08 -19.00 10.40
C THR A 107 5.52 -19.05 9.87
N ALA A 108 6.45 -18.34 10.49
CA ALA A 108 7.84 -18.25 10.07
C ALA A 108 8.82 -18.74 11.15
N GLY A 109 9.69 -19.68 10.80
CA GLY A 109 10.65 -20.28 11.72
C GLY A 109 10.07 -21.37 12.62
N ASP A 110 10.97 -22.11 13.28
CA ASP A 110 10.62 -23.30 14.07
C ASP A 110 10.02 -22.94 15.44
N GLU A 111 10.50 -21.86 16.05
CA GLU A 111 10.00 -21.37 17.34
C GLU A 111 8.53 -20.91 17.24
N LEU A 112 8.23 -20.03 16.28
CA LEU A 112 6.86 -19.56 16.08
C LEU A 112 5.94 -20.69 15.63
N PHE A 113 6.46 -21.71 14.95
CA PHE A 113 5.69 -22.91 14.62
C PHE A 113 5.24 -23.68 15.85
N ALA A 114 6.12 -23.90 16.82
CA ALA A 114 5.74 -24.55 18.08
C ALA A 114 4.66 -23.75 18.81
N GLN A 115 4.85 -22.44 18.95
CA GLN A 115 3.88 -21.53 19.59
C GLN A 115 2.53 -21.50 18.87
N THR A 116 2.55 -21.41 17.53
CA THR A 116 1.32 -21.42 16.71
C THR A 116 0.59 -22.75 16.84
N SER A 117 1.33 -23.87 16.82
CA SER A 117 0.75 -25.22 16.93
C SER A 117 0.08 -25.44 18.28
N ALA A 118 0.67 -24.93 19.37
CA ALA A 118 0.07 -24.98 20.69
C ALA A 118 -1.28 -24.26 20.74
N VAL A 119 -1.33 -23.01 20.25
CA VAL A 119 -2.59 -22.22 20.21
C VAL A 119 -3.63 -22.90 19.34
N VAL A 120 -3.26 -23.34 18.13
CA VAL A 120 -4.19 -23.99 17.19
C VAL A 120 -4.70 -25.34 17.72
N GLY A 121 -3.90 -26.05 18.53
CA GLY A 121 -4.31 -27.31 19.16
C GLY A 121 -5.61 -27.20 19.95
N GLU A 122 -5.78 -26.11 20.71
CA GLU A 122 -7.00 -25.84 21.47
C GLU A 122 -8.24 -25.63 20.58
N PHE A 123 -8.05 -25.12 19.36
CA PHE A 123 -9.14 -24.90 18.40
C PHE A 123 -9.54 -26.18 17.68
N ILE A 124 -8.61 -27.12 17.48
CA ILE A 124 -8.92 -28.43 16.89
C ILE A 124 -9.95 -29.17 17.74
N GLU A 125 -9.78 -29.14 19.07
CA GLU A 125 -10.70 -29.78 20.01
C GLU A 125 -12.07 -29.08 20.03
N ARG A 126 -12.09 -27.74 20.01
CA ARG A 126 -13.33 -26.95 20.10
C ARG A 126 -14.14 -26.92 18.80
N TYR A 127 -13.49 -27.06 17.64
CA TYR A 127 -14.14 -26.95 16.31
C TYR A 127 -13.89 -28.21 15.45
N PRO A 128 -14.46 -29.37 15.84
CA PRO A 128 -14.15 -30.66 15.21
C PRO A 128 -14.57 -30.78 13.74
N LEU A 129 -15.46 -29.91 13.26
CA LEU A 129 -15.93 -29.88 11.87
C LEU A 129 -15.02 -29.07 10.95
N THR A 130 -14.09 -28.28 11.50
CA THR A 130 -13.13 -27.46 10.74
C THR A 130 -11.76 -28.15 10.74
N GLN A 131 -11.19 -28.41 9.56
CA GLN A 131 -9.84 -28.97 9.49
C GLN A 131 -8.79 -27.88 9.73
N PHE A 132 -8.00 -28.00 10.80
CA PHE A 132 -6.86 -27.10 11.02
C PHE A 132 -5.53 -27.70 10.56
N ILE A 133 -4.69 -26.88 9.94
CA ILE A 133 -3.33 -27.23 9.54
C ILE A 133 -2.40 -26.08 9.93
N VAL A 134 -1.29 -26.41 10.59
CA VAL A 134 -0.21 -25.45 10.83
C VAL A 134 0.97 -25.77 9.92
N LYS A 135 1.50 -24.75 9.24
CA LYS A 135 2.70 -24.85 8.39
C LYS A 135 3.69 -23.75 8.76
N ARG A 136 4.96 -23.97 8.39
CA ARG A 136 6.01 -22.97 8.56
C ARG A 136 6.86 -22.83 7.32
N THR A 137 7.28 -21.60 7.07
CA THR A 137 8.32 -21.25 6.11
C THR A 137 9.55 -20.74 6.87
N GLN A 138 10.73 -20.84 6.27
CA GLN A 138 11.94 -20.20 6.80
C GLN A 138 12.13 -18.77 6.24
N VAL A 139 11.08 -18.20 5.64
CA VAL A 139 11.07 -16.83 5.12
C VAL A 139 9.95 -16.05 5.80
N ALA A 140 10.31 -15.04 6.60
CA ALA A 140 9.36 -14.17 7.29
C ALA A 140 8.72 -13.15 6.32
N SER A 141 7.84 -13.64 5.44
CA SER A 141 7.13 -12.86 4.44
C SER A 141 5.72 -13.39 4.27
N LYS A 142 4.72 -12.49 4.36
CA LYS A 142 3.32 -12.81 4.11
C LYS A 142 3.12 -13.50 2.76
N ARG A 143 3.85 -13.06 1.73
CA ARG A 143 3.82 -13.68 0.40
C ARG A 143 4.34 -15.12 0.42
N ALA A 144 5.47 -15.37 1.07
CA ALA A 144 6.02 -16.72 1.20
C ALA A 144 5.07 -17.64 2.00
N GLN A 145 4.46 -17.11 3.06
CA GLN A 145 3.49 -17.83 3.89
C GLN A 145 2.23 -18.21 3.10
N VAL A 146 1.63 -17.26 2.37
CA VAL A 146 0.46 -17.52 1.52
C VAL A 146 0.82 -18.48 0.38
N ALA A 147 1.98 -18.31 -0.27
CA ALA A 147 2.43 -19.19 -1.34
C ALA A 147 2.60 -20.65 -0.86
N LEU A 148 3.15 -20.84 0.36
CA LEU A 148 3.28 -22.16 0.98
C LEU A 148 1.92 -22.82 1.24
N ALA A 149 0.87 -22.04 1.51
CA ALA A 149 -0.47 -22.58 1.75
C ALA A 149 -1.13 -23.13 0.48
N VAL A 150 -0.87 -22.54 -0.69
CA VAL A 150 -1.59 -22.82 -1.95
C VAL A 150 -1.68 -24.32 -2.30
N PRO A 151 -0.60 -25.13 -2.22
CA PRO A 151 -0.67 -26.56 -2.51
C PRO A 151 -1.59 -27.37 -1.58
N TYR A 152 -1.93 -26.84 -0.39
CA TYR A 152 -2.77 -27.51 0.60
C TYR A 152 -4.25 -27.13 0.50
N ILE A 153 -4.59 -26.21 -0.42
CA ILE A 153 -5.95 -25.74 -0.66
C ILE A 153 -6.67 -26.76 -1.54
N GLN A 154 -7.75 -27.32 -1.01
CA GLN A 154 -8.57 -28.33 -1.71
C GLN A 154 -9.97 -27.82 -2.07
N THR A 155 -10.33 -26.64 -1.58
CA THR A 155 -11.65 -26.04 -1.78
C THR A 155 -11.67 -25.09 -2.98
N ASP A 156 -12.87 -24.61 -3.34
CA ASP A 156 -13.08 -23.71 -4.49
C ASP A 156 -12.78 -22.25 -4.18
N ILE A 157 -13.00 -21.82 -2.93
CA ILE A 157 -12.79 -20.45 -2.46
C ILE A 157 -11.72 -20.44 -1.38
N VAL A 158 -10.84 -19.44 -1.46
CA VAL A 158 -9.77 -19.19 -0.52
C VAL A 158 -10.01 -17.84 0.12
N VAL A 159 -10.02 -17.77 1.44
CA VAL A 159 -10.14 -16.52 2.17
C VAL A 159 -8.84 -16.26 2.91
N VAL A 160 -8.09 -15.25 2.50
CA VAL A 160 -6.90 -14.80 3.23
C VAL A 160 -7.33 -13.81 4.29
N LEU A 161 -6.77 -13.87 5.50
CA LEU A 161 -6.97 -12.88 6.56
C LEU A 161 -5.68 -12.62 7.36
N ASP A 162 -5.49 -11.39 7.80
CA ASP A 162 -4.39 -11.04 8.72
C ASP A 162 -4.68 -11.52 10.15
N ASP A 163 -3.62 -11.67 10.96
CA ASP A 163 -3.62 -12.12 12.37
C ASP A 163 -4.29 -11.16 13.40
N HIS A 164 -4.94 -10.11 12.92
CA HIS A 164 -5.59 -9.06 13.73
C HIS A 164 -6.89 -8.57 13.04
N VAL A 165 -7.62 -9.52 12.45
CA VAL A 165 -8.85 -9.29 11.69
C VAL A 165 -9.97 -10.16 12.25
N PHE A 166 -11.07 -9.52 12.60
CA PHE A 166 -12.20 -10.18 13.26
C PHE A 166 -13.40 -10.17 12.33
N TRP A 167 -13.99 -11.34 12.12
CA TRP A 167 -15.18 -11.52 11.30
C TRP A 167 -16.46 -11.48 12.12
N GLY A 168 -17.54 -10.98 11.52
CA GLY A 168 -18.89 -11.15 12.06
C GLY A 168 -19.40 -12.59 11.90
N PRO A 169 -20.51 -12.94 12.57
CA PRO A 169 -21.03 -14.31 12.57
C PRO A 169 -21.54 -14.79 11.19
N ARG A 170 -21.99 -13.87 10.32
CA ARG A 170 -22.48 -14.17 8.96
C ARG A 170 -21.50 -13.72 7.87
N TYR A 171 -20.24 -13.53 8.22
CA TYR A 171 -19.27 -12.90 7.34
C TYR A 171 -19.00 -13.76 6.10
N LEU A 172 -18.63 -15.04 6.27
CA LEU A 172 -18.35 -15.93 5.14
C LEU A 172 -19.61 -16.18 4.31
N GLU A 173 -20.76 -16.43 4.97
CA GLU A 173 -22.05 -16.60 4.29
C GLU A 173 -22.36 -15.43 3.35
N THR A 174 -22.21 -14.19 3.83
CA THR A 174 -22.50 -13.00 3.03
C THR A 174 -21.46 -12.74 1.95
N LEU A 175 -20.19 -12.99 2.25
CA LEU A 175 -19.08 -12.84 1.31
C LEU A 175 -19.20 -13.81 0.14
N LEU A 176 -19.65 -15.04 0.38
CA LEU A 176 -19.79 -16.09 -0.65
C LEU A 176 -20.85 -15.76 -1.71
N ARG A 177 -21.86 -14.97 -1.38
CA ARG A 177 -22.92 -14.51 -2.31
C ARG A 177 -22.35 -13.87 -3.58
N ALA A 178 -21.20 -13.21 -3.49
CA ALA A 178 -20.54 -12.59 -4.62
C ALA A 178 -19.99 -13.58 -5.66
N PHE A 179 -19.70 -14.82 -5.26
CA PHE A 179 -19.19 -15.87 -6.16
C PHE A 179 -20.29 -16.60 -6.94
N GLU A 180 -21.57 -16.32 -6.66
CA GLU A 180 -22.67 -16.79 -7.50
C GLU A 180 -22.60 -16.21 -8.93
N ASP A 181 -21.93 -15.06 -9.12
CA ASP A 181 -21.47 -14.65 -10.46
C ASP A 181 -20.17 -15.43 -10.79
N PRO A 182 -20.20 -16.35 -11.78
CA PRO A 182 -19.03 -17.14 -12.15
C PRO A 182 -17.87 -16.28 -12.64
N ALA A 183 -18.11 -15.05 -13.11
CA ALA A 183 -17.07 -14.13 -13.57
C ALA A 183 -16.35 -13.40 -12.40
N VAL A 184 -16.89 -13.42 -11.18
CA VAL A 184 -16.23 -12.80 -10.01
C VAL A 184 -15.12 -13.70 -9.52
N GLY A 185 -13.87 -13.22 -9.62
CA GLY A 185 -12.68 -13.96 -9.18
C GLY A 185 -12.15 -13.55 -7.82
N LEU A 186 -12.43 -12.31 -7.41
CA LEU A 186 -11.92 -11.68 -6.20
C LEU A 186 -13.02 -10.88 -5.50
N VAL A 187 -13.15 -11.09 -4.20
CA VAL A 187 -14.14 -10.41 -3.36
C VAL A 187 -13.45 -9.67 -2.23
N GLY A 188 -13.71 -8.37 -2.13
CA GLY A 188 -13.35 -7.53 -1.00
C GLY A 188 -14.55 -7.18 -0.14
N THR A 189 -14.31 -6.72 1.08
CA THR A 189 -15.37 -6.32 2.00
C THR A 189 -15.13 -4.94 2.62
N ASN A 190 -16.14 -4.44 3.32
CA ASN A 190 -16.07 -3.19 4.07
C ASN A 190 -15.40 -3.38 5.44
N LYS A 191 -14.57 -2.42 5.79
CA LYS A 191 -13.62 -2.50 6.91
C LYS A 191 -13.98 -1.55 8.03
N ARG A 192 -13.83 -1.96 9.28
CA ARG A 192 -13.98 -1.06 10.44
C ARG A 192 -12.85 -1.22 11.43
N VAL A 193 -12.50 -0.12 12.08
CA VAL A 193 -11.55 -0.14 13.19
C VAL A 193 -12.30 -0.34 14.49
N VAL A 194 -11.80 -1.23 15.35
CA VAL A 194 -12.28 -1.41 16.72
C VAL A 194 -11.94 -0.15 17.52
N ARG A 195 -12.93 0.36 18.26
CA ARG A 195 -12.77 1.49 19.18
C ARG A 195 -12.39 0.96 20.55
N ASP A 196 -11.09 0.94 20.84
CA ASP A 196 -10.59 0.51 22.14
C ASP A 196 -11.11 1.47 23.24
N GLN A 197 -11.62 0.89 24.33
CA GLN A 197 -12.09 1.65 25.48
C GLN A 197 -10.92 2.04 26.39
N GLY A 198 -11.10 3.11 27.19
CA GLY A 198 -10.08 3.55 28.16
C GLY A 198 -8.87 4.26 27.56
N LEU A 199 -8.87 4.58 26.27
CA LEU A 199 -7.81 5.38 25.65
C LEU A 199 -7.84 6.83 26.16
N ASN A 200 -6.66 7.39 26.46
CA ASN A 200 -6.52 8.82 26.65
C ASN A 200 -6.81 9.60 25.34
N LEU A 201 -6.90 10.92 25.43
CA LEU A 201 -7.23 11.78 24.28
C LEU A 201 -6.31 11.54 23.06
N TRP A 202 -5.03 11.30 23.31
CA TRP A 202 -4.05 11.03 22.26
C TRP A 202 -4.27 9.67 21.58
N GLY A 203 -4.45 8.60 22.36
CA GLY A 203 -4.83 7.27 21.87
C GLY A 203 -6.11 7.31 21.04
N ARG A 204 -7.13 8.02 21.55
CA ARG A 204 -8.41 8.19 20.89
C ARG A 204 -8.28 8.89 19.54
N THR A 205 -7.38 9.88 19.45
CA THR A 205 -7.08 10.61 18.21
C THR A 205 -6.48 9.69 17.15
N TRP A 206 -5.42 8.94 17.46
CA TRP A 206 -4.81 8.03 16.47
C TRP A 206 -5.73 6.89 16.06
N ASN A 207 -6.50 6.34 16.99
CA ASN A 207 -7.50 5.33 16.67
C ASN A 207 -8.61 5.91 15.76
N MET A 208 -8.99 7.19 15.93
CA MET A 208 -9.90 7.90 15.02
C MET A 208 -9.28 8.14 13.64
N LEU A 209 -8.01 8.54 13.57
CA LEU A 209 -7.29 8.70 12.31
C LEU A 209 -7.18 7.37 11.55
N GLY A 210 -6.92 6.26 12.26
CA GLY A 210 -6.95 4.92 11.70
C GLY A 210 -8.34 4.54 11.17
N ALA A 211 -9.39 4.80 11.95
CA ALA A 211 -10.76 4.53 11.54
C ALA A 211 -11.14 5.31 10.27
N THR A 212 -10.97 6.64 10.31
CA THR A 212 -11.30 7.53 9.18
C THR A 212 -10.52 7.19 7.91
N TYR A 213 -9.29 6.66 8.02
CA TYR A 213 -8.54 6.12 6.89
C TYR A 213 -9.29 4.97 6.19
N LEU A 214 -9.80 3.99 6.96
CA LEU A 214 -10.55 2.87 6.39
C LEU A 214 -11.93 3.29 5.86
N TYR A 215 -12.63 4.21 6.54
CA TYR A 215 -13.91 4.73 6.06
C TYR A 215 -13.79 5.43 4.70
N ARG A 216 -12.73 6.24 4.51
CA ARG A 216 -12.46 6.87 3.21
C ARG A 216 -12.21 5.85 2.11
N HIS A 217 -11.41 4.83 2.41
CA HIS A 217 -11.10 3.78 1.46
C HIS A 217 -12.35 2.94 1.12
N ASN A 218 -13.18 2.61 2.11
CA ASN A 218 -14.47 1.95 1.92
C ASN A 218 -15.40 2.74 0.99
N PHE A 219 -15.49 4.07 1.18
CA PHE A 219 -16.28 4.94 0.30
C PHE A 219 -15.78 4.86 -1.14
N GLU A 220 -14.46 4.97 -1.33
CA GLU A 220 -13.82 4.96 -2.65
C GLU A 220 -14.04 3.63 -3.39
N ILE A 221 -13.71 2.49 -2.77
CA ILE A 221 -13.83 1.19 -3.42
C ILE A 221 -15.29 0.80 -3.69
N ARG A 222 -16.23 1.19 -2.82
CA ARG A 222 -17.66 0.94 -3.04
C ARG A 222 -18.15 1.74 -4.25
N ALA A 223 -17.80 3.02 -4.30
CA ALA A 223 -18.23 3.92 -5.35
C ALA A 223 -17.70 3.49 -6.72
N THR A 224 -16.38 3.26 -6.85
CA THR A 224 -15.81 2.86 -8.14
C THR A 224 -16.25 1.47 -8.57
N ASN A 225 -16.37 0.52 -7.64
CA ASN A 225 -16.86 -0.82 -7.96
C ASN A 225 -18.32 -0.81 -8.45
N ALA A 226 -19.14 0.15 -7.99
CA ALA A 226 -20.50 0.33 -8.50
C ALA A 226 -20.56 0.92 -9.91
N ILE A 227 -19.63 1.81 -10.28
CA ILE A 227 -19.64 2.52 -11.56
C ILE A 227 -19.11 1.65 -12.71
N ASP A 228 -17.94 1.04 -12.54
CA ASP A 228 -17.28 0.26 -13.61
C ASP A 228 -16.67 -1.05 -13.12
N GLY A 229 -17.01 -1.50 -11.92
CA GLY A 229 -16.39 -2.67 -11.29
C GLY A 229 -14.95 -2.40 -10.81
N GLY A 230 -14.44 -1.18 -10.96
CA GLY A 230 -13.04 -0.88 -10.72
C GLY A 230 -12.67 -0.73 -9.25
N VAL A 231 -11.51 -1.25 -8.90
CA VAL A 231 -10.84 -1.04 -7.60
C VAL A 231 -9.33 -1.05 -7.82
N PHE A 232 -8.63 -0.15 -7.16
CA PHE A 232 -7.16 -0.12 -7.21
C PHE A 232 -6.52 -1.22 -6.36
N VAL A 233 -7.21 -1.65 -5.30
CA VAL A 233 -6.79 -2.75 -4.42
C VAL A 233 -8.00 -3.33 -3.67
N VAL A 234 -8.05 -4.65 -3.56
CA VAL A 234 -8.81 -5.35 -2.52
C VAL A 234 -7.89 -5.62 -1.35
N SER A 235 -8.17 -5.01 -0.21
CA SER A 235 -7.30 -5.02 0.98
C SER A 235 -6.85 -6.41 1.44
N GLY A 236 -5.54 -6.57 1.66
CA GLY A 236 -4.93 -7.82 2.13
C GLY A 236 -5.29 -8.23 3.55
N ARG A 237 -5.89 -7.33 4.35
CA ARG A 237 -6.42 -7.65 5.68
C ARG A 237 -7.41 -8.80 5.64
N THR A 238 -8.30 -8.79 4.65
CA THR A 238 -9.07 -9.98 4.31
C THR A 238 -9.63 -9.85 2.90
N CYS A 239 -9.50 -10.93 2.13
CA CYS A 239 -10.03 -11.01 0.78
C CYS A 239 -10.34 -12.47 0.45
N ALA A 240 -11.32 -12.68 -0.44
CA ALA A 240 -11.66 -14.00 -0.93
C ALA A 240 -11.34 -14.13 -2.41
N ILE A 241 -10.76 -15.26 -2.81
CA ILE A 241 -10.22 -15.51 -4.13
C ILE A 241 -10.69 -16.88 -4.59
N ARG A 242 -11.09 -17.02 -5.85
CA ARG A 242 -11.28 -18.36 -6.43
C ARG A 242 -9.96 -19.12 -6.42
N ALA A 243 -9.95 -20.34 -5.90
CA ALA A 243 -8.75 -21.16 -5.76
C ALA A 243 -8.02 -21.38 -7.10
N GLN A 244 -8.76 -21.48 -8.21
CA GLN A 244 -8.19 -21.61 -9.55
C GLN A 244 -7.28 -20.44 -9.97
N ILE A 245 -7.48 -19.24 -9.40
CA ILE A 245 -6.61 -18.08 -9.66
C ILE A 245 -5.26 -18.29 -8.98
N LEU A 246 -5.26 -18.78 -7.73
CA LEU A 246 -4.03 -19.09 -6.99
C LEU A 246 -3.28 -20.29 -7.58
N ARG A 247 -4.02 -21.25 -8.15
CA ARG A 247 -3.48 -22.42 -8.86
C ARG A 247 -3.04 -22.12 -10.29
N HIS A 248 -3.27 -20.91 -10.80
CA HIS A 248 -2.83 -20.54 -12.14
C HIS A 248 -1.29 -20.64 -12.24
N PRO A 249 -0.73 -21.24 -13.31
CA PRO A 249 0.71 -21.50 -13.40
C PRO A 249 1.60 -20.27 -13.21
N GLU A 250 1.13 -19.10 -13.68
CA GLU A 250 1.86 -17.83 -13.54
C GLU A 250 1.73 -17.18 -12.15
N PHE A 251 0.69 -17.52 -11.38
CA PHE A 251 0.31 -16.76 -10.20
C PHE A 251 1.41 -16.77 -9.15
N LEU A 252 1.79 -17.96 -8.66
CA LEU A 252 2.76 -18.10 -7.57
C LEU A 252 4.15 -17.56 -7.95
N ARG A 253 4.59 -17.80 -9.20
CA ARG A 253 5.87 -17.31 -9.69
C ARG A 253 5.91 -15.80 -9.68
N GLY A 254 4.90 -15.14 -10.25
CA GLY A 254 4.85 -13.68 -10.26
C GLY A 254 4.55 -13.09 -8.88
N TYR A 255 3.78 -13.77 -8.03
CA TYR A 255 3.44 -13.31 -6.69
C TYR A 255 4.66 -13.28 -5.77
N THR A 256 5.51 -14.30 -5.84
CA THR A 256 6.72 -14.39 -4.99
C THR A 256 7.91 -13.62 -5.54
N ASN A 257 7.91 -13.32 -6.85
CA ASN A 257 9.03 -12.64 -7.53
C ASN A 257 8.59 -11.32 -8.19
N GLU A 258 7.55 -10.68 -7.67
CA GLU A 258 7.00 -9.46 -8.27
C GLU A 258 8.06 -8.37 -8.34
N LYS A 259 8.26 -7.84 -9.55
CA LYS A 259 9.07 -6.64 -9.78
C LYS A 259 8.18 -5.51 -10.27
N PHE A 260 8.56 -4.28 -9.91
CA PHE A 260 7.90 -3.04 -10.34
C PHE A 260 8.91 -2.12 -11.02
N PHE A 261 8.44 -0.95 -11.47
CA PHE A 261 9.26 0.04 -12.17
C PHE A 261 9.97 -0.58 -13.39
N PHE A 262 9.17 -1.00 -14.37
CA PHE A 262 9.65 -1.67 -15.60
C PHE A 262 10.48 -2.94 -15.35
N GLY A 263 10.29 -3.59 -14.20
CA GLY A 263 10.99 -4.82 -13.81
C GLY A 263 12.37 -4.58 -13.20
N MET A 264 12.76 -3.33 -12.96
CA MET A 264 14.07 -2.97 -12.41
C MET A 264 14.16 -3.19 -10.89
N LEU A 265 13.05 -3.01 -10.16
CA LEU A 265 13.04 -3.07 -8.70
C LEU A 265 12.21 -4.25 -8.19
N GLY A 266 12.73 -4.96 -7.18
CA GLY A 266 12.08 -6.10 -6.54
C GLY A 266 13.10 -7.16 -6.09
N PRO A 267 12.64 -8.30 -5.55
CA PRO A 267 11.24 -8.68 -5.36
C PRO A 267 10.51 -7.84 -4.30
N LEU A 268 9.22 -7.60 -4.52
CA LEU A 268 8.35 -6.91 -3.56
C LEU A 268 7.92 -7.84 -2.43
N ASN A 269 8.26 -7.47 -1.20
CA ASN A 269 7.68 -8.06 0.01
C ASN A 269 6.29 -7.48 0.36
N PRO A 270 6.07 -6.15 0.39
CA PRO A 270 4.76 -5.56 0.64
C PRO A 270 3.83 -5.69 -0.59
N ASP A 271 2.59 -5.21 -0.47
CA ASP A 271 1.62 -5.06 -1.56
C ASP A 271 1.14 -6.38 -2.18
N ASP A 272 1.09 -7.46 -1.38
CA ASP A 272 0.55 -8.76 -1.79
C ASP A 272 -0.88 -8.65 -2.34
N ASP A 273 -1.68 -7.80 -1.71
CA ASP A 273 -3.07 -7.55 -2.04
C ASP A 273 -3.27 -6.83 -3.38
N ASN A 274 -2.36 -5.93 -3.70
CA ASN A 274 -2.29 -5.23 -4.97
C ASN A 274 -1.91 -6.19 -6.09
N TYR A 275 -0.95 -7.09 -5.87
CA TYR A 275 -0.64 -8.14 -6.85
C TYR A 275 -1.86 -8.98 -7.16
N ASN A 276 -2.57 -9.47 -6.13
CA ASN A 276 -3.78 -10.27 -6.29
C ASN A 276 -4.82 -9.52 -7.13
N THR A 277 -5.06 -8.26 -6.81
CA THR A 277 -6.01 -7.41 -7.52
C THR A 277 -5.63 -7.23 -8.99
N ARG A 278 -4.37 -6.87 -9.27
CA ARG A 278 -3.91 -6.67 -10.66
C ARG A 278 -3.90 -7.97 -11.45
N PHE A 279 -3.51 -9.08 -10.85
CA PHE A 279 -3.54 -10.39 -11.49
C PHE A 279 -4.96 -10.76 -11.93
N VAL A 280 -5.94 -10.61 -11.03
CA VAL A 280 -7.36 -10.87 -11.30
C VAL A 280 -7.85 -10.01 -12.46
N VAL A 281 -7.59 -8.70 -12.44
CA VAL A 281 -8.00 -7.77 -13.51
C VAL A 281 -7.31 -8.11 -14.84
N ARG A 282 -6.01 -8.41 -14.83
CA ARG A 282 -5.23 -8.78 -16.03
C ARG A 282 -5.77 -10.04 -16.71
N HIS A 283 -6.28 -10.99 -15.94
CA HIS A 283 -6.85 -12.24 -16.46
C HIS A 283 -8.37 -12.15 -16.72
N GLY A 284 -8.96 -10.94 -16.71
CA GLY A 284 -10.34 -10.71 -17.09
C GLY A 284 -11.38 -11.12 -16.04
N TRP A 285 -10.97 -11.46 -14.82
CA TRP A 285 -11.89 -11.71 -13.72
C TRP A 285 -12.50 -10.40 -13.23
N LYS A 286 -13.78 -10.45 -12.83
CA LYS A 286 -14.44 -9.35 -12.13
C LYS A 286 -14.01 -9.33 -10.67
N VAL A 287 -14.00 -8.11 -10.12
CA VAL A 287 -13.85 -7.88 -8.69
C VAL A 287 -15.19 -7.40 -8.13
N LYS A 288 -15.62 -7.95 -6.99
CA LYS A 288 -16.79 -7.46 -6.26
C LYS A 288 -16.38 -6.96 -4.90
N ILE A 289 -16.82 -5.78 -4.51
CA ILE A 289 -16.83 -5.38 -3.11
C ILE A 289 -18.18 -5.80 -2.56
N GLN A 290 -18.22 -6.74 -1.62
CA GLN A 290 -19.43 -7.08 -0.86
C GLN A 290 -19.51 -6.14 0.34
N TYR A 291 -20.46 -5.21 0.28
CA TYR A 291 -20.60 -4.12 1.23
C TYR A 291 -21.97 -4.20 1.90
N THR A 292 -22.03 -4.91 3.03
CA THR A 292 -23.19 -5.00 3.92
C THR A 292 -22.73 -4.87 5.38
N GLU A 293 -23.65 -4.82 6.34
CA GLU A 293 -23.28 -4.86 7.77
C GLU A 293 -22.76 -6.25 8.18
N ASP A 294 -23.27 -7.33 7.59
CA ASP A 294 -22.82 -8.71 7.86
C ASP A 294 -21.44 -9.04 7.27
N SER A 295 -21.07 -8.39 6.17
CA SER A 295 -19.73 -8.54 5.58
C SER A 295 -18.70 -7.58 6.18
N VAL A 296 -18.98 -6.93 7.32
CA VAL A 296 -17.99 -6.08 7.98
C VAL A 296 -16.89 -6.93 8.59
N MET A 297 -15.65 -6.68 8.18
CA MET A 297 -14.48 -7.09 8.95
C MET A 297 -14.07 -5.97 9.91
N LYS A 298 -13.63 -6.35 11.11
CA LYS A 298 -13.07 -5.43 12.11
C LYS A 298 -11.57 -5.65 12.23
N THR A 299 -10.84 -4.62 12.61
CA THR A 299 -9.40 -4.70 12.86
C THR A 299 -8.99 -3.65 13.89
N ARG A 300 -7.85 -3.83 14.56
CA ARG A 300 -7.28 -2.81 15.44
C ARG A 300 -6.29 -1.95 14.65
N LEU A 301 -6.39 -0.63 14.81
CA LEU A 301 -5.55 0.31 14.07
C LEU A 301 -5.39 1.62 14.86
N GLY A 302 -4.18 2.17 14.85
CA GLY A 302 -3.89 3.43 15.57
C GLY A 302 -3.95 3.29 17.09
N VAL A 303 -3.74 2.07 17.61
CA VAL A 303 -3.69 1.73 19.05
C VAL A 303 -2.42 0.97 19.45
N GLU A 304 -1.60 0.56 18.47
CA GLU A 304 -0.41 -0.25 18.73
C GLU A 304 0.81 0.60 19.11
N ASN A 305 1.52 0.21 20.17
CA ASN A 305 2.72 0.92 20.61
C ASN A 305 3.97 0.60 19.75
N PRO A 306 4.84 1.59 19.48
CA PRO A 306 4.63 3.03 19.69
C PRO A 306 3.63 3.61 18.68
N LEU A 307 2.60 4.28 19.21
CA LEU A 307 1.35 4.66 18.53
C LEU A 307 1.55 5.42 17.21
N HIS A 308 2.25 6.55 17.29
CA HIS A 308 2.45 7.45 16.17
C HIS A 308 3.39 6.84 15.13
N THR A 309 4.50 6.23 15.56
CA THR A 309 5.50 5.64 14.66
C THR A 309 4.90 4.50 13.83
N LYS A 310 4.13 3.60 14.45
CA LYS A 310 3.50 2.48 13.74
C LYS A 310 2.46 2.95 12.73
N PHE A 311 1.53 3.82 13.14
CA PHE A 311 0.48 4.28 12.24
C PHE A 311 1.01 5.16 11.10
N LEU A 312 1.98 6.05 11.37
CA LEU A 312 2.64 6.82 10.33
C LEU A 312 3.45 5.94 9.37
N GLY A 313 4.14 4.92 9.90
CA GLY A 313 4.80 3.90 9.09
C GLY A 313 3.82 3.15 8.18
N GLN A 314 2.62 2.83 8.69
CA GLN A 314 1.54 2.25 7.89
C GLN A 314 1.05 3.20 6.79
N CYS A 315 0.77 4.46 7.12
CA CYS A 315 0.39 5.49 6.14
C CYS A 315 1.44 5.65 5.04
N ARG A 316 2.72 5.72 5.42
CA ARG A 316 3.85 5.81 4.48
C ARG A 316 3.89 4.61 3.54
N ARG A 317 3.75 3.40 4.07
CA ARG A 317 3.75 2.17 3.26
C ARG A 317 2.63 2.19 2.23
N TRP A 318 1.40 2.48 2.65
CA TRP A 318 0.23 2.57 1.75
C TRP A 318 0.38 3.69 0.72
N ALA A 319 0.99 4.82 1.10
CA ALA A 319 1.30 5.89 0.15
C ALA A 319 2.35 5.45 -0.89
N ARG A 320 3.39 4.70 -0.50
CA ARG A 320 4.38 4.14 -1.46
C ARG A 320 3.73 3.15 -2.42
N THR A 321 2.76 2.37 -1.96
CA THR A 321 2.02 1.42 -2.80
C THR A 321 1.34 2.12 -3.98
N THR A 322 0.85 3.35 -3.78
CA THR A 322 0.27 4.17 -4.85
C THR A 322 1.29 4.39 -5.97
N TRP A 323 2.52 4.79 -5.64
CA TRP A 323 3.56 5.04 -6.64
C TRP A 323 4.08 3.77 -7.31
N ARG A 324 3.97 2.61 -6.63
CA ARG A 324 4.41 1.33 -7.17
C ARG A 324 3.32 0.64 -7.99
N SER A 325 2.28 0.15 -7.31
CA SER A 325 1.24 -0.70 -7.89
C SER A 325 0.31 0.03 -8.85
N ASN A 326 -0.10 1.27 -8.54
CA ASN A 326 -1.00 2.00 -9.43
C ASN A 326 -0.30 2.34 -10.75
N LEU A 327 0.99 2.70 -10.71
CA LEU A 327 1.77 2.91 -11.93
C LEU A 327 1.96 1.61 -12.72
N CYS A 328 2.21 0.48 -12.06
CA CYS A 328 2.20 -0.83 -12.75
C CYS A 328 0.86 -1.08 -13.45
N SER A 329 -0.26 -0.81 -12.79
CA SER A 329 -1.60 -0.97 -13.38
C SER A 329 -1.81 -0.09 -14.61
N LEU A 330 -1.38 1.17 -14.54
CA LEU A 330 -1.56 2.16 -15.61
C LEU A 330 -0.61 1.94 -16.80
N VAL A 331 0.65 1.61 -16.53
CA VAL A 331 1.73 1.68 -17.52
C VAL A 331 2.21 0.30 -17.99
N THR A 332 2.36 -0.66 -17.08
CA THR A 332 2.87 -1.99 -17.40
C THR A 332 1.72 -2.93 -17.79
N ASP A 333 0.72 -3.07 -16.92
CA ASP A 333 -0.39 -4.02 -17.10
C ASP A 333 -1.43 -3.49 -18.09
N ARG A 334 -1.70 -2.18 -18.05
CA ARG A 334 -2.61 -1.39 -18.93
C ARG A 334 -4.06 -1.86 -19.01
N THR A 335 -4.40 -2.98 -18.38
CA THR A 335 -5.69 -3.66 -18.54
C THR A 335 -6.82 -2.78 -18.00
N VAL A 336 -6.54 -1.99 -16.95
CA VAL A 336 -7.47 -1.03 -16.33
C VAL A 336 -8.01 0.02 -17.32
N TRP A 337 -7.26 0.39 -18.36
CA TRP A 337 -7.74 1.32 -19.39
C TRP A 337 -8.88 0.73 -20.22
N SER A 338 -8.90 -0.60 -20.37
CA SER A 338 -9.97 -1.30 -21.08
C SER A 338 -11.16 -1.67 -20.17
N SER A 339 -10.90 -2.00 -18.91
CA SER A 339 -11.90 -2.60 -18.02
C SER A 339 -12.48 -1.63 -17.01
N GLN A 340 -11.77 -0.56 -16.63
CA GLN A 340 -12.10 0.30 -15.48
C GLN A 340 -11.78 1.79 -15.74
N PRO A 341 -12.29 2.41 -16.83
CA PRO A 341 -11.90 3.75 -17.25
C PRO A 341 -12.27 4.85 -16.25
N TYR A 342 -13.37 4.70 -15.51
CA TYR A 342 -13.72 5.67 -14.48
C TYR A 342 -12.81 5.53 -13.26
N CYS A 343 -12.51 4.31 -12.83
CA CYS A 343 -11.54 4.07 -11.76
C CYS A 343 -10.15 4.63 -12.10
N VAL A 344 -9.73 4.55 -13.38
CA VAL A 344 -8.50 5.20 -13.87
C VAL A 344 -8.48 6.69 -13.55
N TYR A 345 -9.55 7.42 -13.90
CA TYR A 345 -9.67 8.84 -13.56
C TYR A 345 -9.77 9.06 -12.04
N ALA A 346 -10.79 8.47 -11.40
CA ALA A 346 -11.20 8.83 -10.04
C ALA A 346 -10.19 8.42 -8.97
N VAL A 347 -9.43 7.35 -9.22
CA VAL A 347 -8.51 6.75 -8.26
C VAL A 347 -7.08 6.73 -8.77
N TYR A 348 -6.79 6.08 -9.90
CA TYR A 348 -5.40 5.85 -10.30
C TYR A 348 -4.68 7.18 -10.57
N LEU A 349 -5.19 8.00 -11.51
CA LEU A 349 -4.60 9.29 -11.83
C LEU A 349 -4.73 10.27 -10.68
N THR A 350 -5.91 10.36 -10.05
CA THR A 350 -6.10 11.34 -8.99
C THR A 350 -5.28 11.01 -7.74
N SER A 351 -4.93 9.76 -7.46
CA SER A 351 -4.05 9.43 -6.33
C SER A 351 -2.65 10.01 -6.49
N LEU A 352 -2.16 10.16 -7.73
CA LEU A 352 -0.89 10.78 -8.07
C LEU A 352 -0.91 12.32 -7.91
N THR A 353 -2.07 12.95 -8.05
CA THR A 353 -2.19 14.43 -8.00
C THR A 353 -2.82 14.96 -6.70
N ASN A 354 -3.43 14.11 -5.88
CA ASN A 354 -4.23 14.51 -4.71
C ASN A 354 -3.36 14.81 -3.48
N PHE A 355 -2.67 15.95 -3.53
CA PHE A 355 -1.96 16.57 -2.43
C PHE A 355 -2.80 17.71 -1.86
N ALA A 356 -3.59 17.45 -0.81
CA ALA A 356 -4.51 18.44 -0.25
C ALA A 356 -3.82 19.75 0.14
N ALA A 357 -2.59 19.68 0.68
CA ALA A 357 -1.81 20.85 1.06
C ALA A 357 -1.34 21.72 -0.13
N VAL A 358 -1.42 21.20 -1.35
CA VAL A 358 -1.12 21.95 -2.58
C VAL A 358 -2.42 22.32 -3.29
N THR A 359 -3.31 21.35 -3.50
CA THR A 359 -4.54 21.54 -4.27
C THR A 359 -5.52 22.51 -3.61
N ASP A 360 -5.69 22.48 -2.28
CA ASP A 360 -6.62 23.40 -1.60
C ASP A 360 -6.16 24.86 -1.64
N PRO A 361 -4.92 25.20 -1.25
CA PRO A 361 -4.43 26.57 -1.39
C PRO A 361 -4.39 27.05 -2.85
N LEU A 362 -4.04 26.18 -3.79
CA LEU A 362 -4.02 26.54 -5.21
C LEU A 362 -5.43 26.85 -5.74
N LEU A 363 -6.46 26.10 -5.33
CA LEU A 363 -7.85 26.43 -5.67
C LEU A 363 -8.26 27.80 -5.13
N VAL A 364 -7.89 28.11 -3.88
CA VAL A 364 -8.18 29.42 -3.28
C VAL A 364 -7.43 30.52 -4.01
N TYR A 365 -6.14 30.34 -4.28
CA TYR A 365 -5.30 31.30 -5.00
C TYR A 365 -5.83 31.60 -6.40
N LEU A 366 -6.14 30.56 -7.19
CA LEU A 366 -6.67 30.72 -8.54
C LEU A 366 -8.04 31.40 -8.51
N PHE A 367 -8.87 31.10 -7.52
CA PHE A 367 -10.17 31.74 -7.35
C PHE A 367 -10.03 33.23 -7.02
N THR A 368 -9.20 33.60 -6.03
CA THR A 368 -9.03 35.00 -5.60
C THR A 368 -8.40 35.90 -6.65
N HIS A 369 -7.61 35.33 -7.57
CA HIS A 369 -7.00 36.05 -8.70
C HIS A 369 -7.81 35.94 -9.99
N SER A 370 -9.04 35.43 -9.92
CA SER A 370 -9.96 35.34 -11.05
C SER A 370 -11.10 36.33 -10.92
N SER A 371 -11.70 36.66 -12.06
CA SER A 371 -12.94 37.42 -12.21
C SER A 371 -14.15 36.81 -11.50
N ALA A 372 -14.10 35.53 -11.10
CA ALA A 372 -15.18 34.87 -10.36
C ALA A 372 -15.22 35.24 -8.86
N CYS A 373 -14.13 35.75 -8.29
CA CYS A 373 -14.11 36.16 -6.88
C CYS A 373 -14.63 37.59 -6.71
N THR A 374 -15.94 37.75 -6.83
CA THR A 374 -16.62 39.06 -6.78
C THR A 374 -16.79 39.64 -5.37
N SER A 375 -16.66 38.82 -4.33
CA SER A 375 -16.87 39.23 -2.94
C SER A 375 -16.21 38.28 -1.94
N HIS A 376 -16.05 38.74 -0.69
CA HIS A 376 -15.65 37.89 0.42
C HIS A 376 -16.64 36.74 0.68
N LEU A 377 -17.93 36.92 0.35
CA LEU A 377 -18.93 35.86 0.46
C LEU A 377 -18.70 34.73 -0.54
N ALA A 378 -18.30 35.06 -1.78
CA ALA A 378 -17.95 34.05 -2.79
C ALA A 378 -16.73 33.22 -2.35
N LEU A 379 -15.70 33.88 -1.80
CA LEU A 379 -14.54 33.21 -1.23
C LEU A 379 -14.91 32.33 -0.04
N ALA A 380 -15.74 32.83 0.88
CA ALA A 380 -16.26 32.04 2.00
C ALA A 380 -17.03 30.81 1.50
N GLY A 381 -17.83 30.95 0.44
CA GLY A 381 -18.52 29.84 -0.22
C GLY A 381 -17.57 28.74 -0.71
N LEU A 382 -16.46 29.11 -1.37
CA LEU A 382 -15.44 28.15 -1.80
C LEU A 382 -14.76 27.46 -0.60
N VAL A 383 -14.40 28.22 0.44
CA VAL A 383 -13.78 27.64 1.66
C VAL A 383 -14.74 26.68 2.35
N CYS A 384 -16.01 27.07 2.51
CA CYS A 384 -17.06 26.21 3.05
C CYS A 384 -17.24 24.95 2.20
N TRP A 385 -17.22 25.06 0.88
CA TRP A 385 -17.27 23.91 -0.03
C TRP A 385 -16.08 22.97 0.19
N ILE A 386 -14.85 23.50 0.24
CA ILE A 386 -13.64 22.71 0.51
C ILE A 386 -13.79 21.95 1.82
N LEU A 387 -14.18 22.63 2.91
CA LEU A 387 -14.36 22.00 4.23
C LEU A 387 -15.48 20.95 4.23
N PHE A 388 -16.62 21.26 3.61
CA PHE A 388 -17.74 20.33 3.46
C PHE A 388 -17.30 19.02 2.78
N THR A 389 -16.55 19.11 1.68
CA THR A 389 -16.09 17.92 0.96
C THR A 389 -15.16 17.01 1.77
N LYS A 390 -14.49 17.53 2.80
CA LYS A 390 -13.64 16.73 3.71
C LYS A 390 -14.46 15.84 4.65
N ILE A 391 -15.72 16.19 4.91
CA ILE A 391 -16.64 15.45 5.77
C ILE A 391 -17.21 14.25 5.03
N VAL A 392 -17.56 14.40 3.75
CA VAL A 392 -18.34 13.42 2.96
C VAL A 392 -17.85 11.98 3.12
N LYS A 393 -16.55 11.74 2.92
CA LYS A 393 -15.97 10.38 2.95
C LYS A 393 -15.84 9.77 4.35
N VAL A 394 -15.93 10.58 5.39
CA VAL A 394 -15.80 10.17 6.80
C VAL A 394 -17.09 10.37 7.59
N PHE A 395 -18.16 10.83 6.93
CA PHE A 395 -19.44 11.10 7.58
C PHE A 395 -19.96 9.89 8.35
N ASP A 396 -19.88 8.71 7.74
CA ASP A 396 -20.36 7.46 8.32
C ASP A 396 -19.59 7.03 9.59
N TYR A 397 -18.36 7.52 9.78
CA TYR A 397 -17.61 7.38 11.03
C TYR A 397 -18.21 8.26 12.12
N PHE A 398 -18.30 9.58 11.89
CA PHE A 398 -18.79 10.54 12.88
C PHE A 398 -20.27 10.34 13.21
N ARG A 399 -21.07 9.81 12.27
CA ARG A 399 -22.44 9.40 12.53
C ARG A 399 -22.53 8.26 13.55
N ARG A 400 -21.61 7.30 13.52
CA ARG A 400 -21.55 6.19 14.50
C ARG A 400 -20.83 6.57 15.79
N HIS A 401 -19.97 7.58 15.74
CA HIS A 401 -19.18 8.05 16.87
C HIS A 401 -19.32 9.57 17.04
N PRO A 402 -20.53 10.09 17.33
CA PRO A 402 -20.76 11.53 17.47
C PRO A 402 -19.89 12.17 18.55
N GLN A 403 -19.52 11.40 19.57
CA GLN A 403 -18.60 11.82 20.63
C GLN A 403 -17.21 12.20 20.12
N ASP A 404 -16.80 11.81 18.90
CA ASP A 404 -15.49 12.12 18.33
C ASP A 404 -15.51 13.39 17.45
N ILE A 405 -16.66 14.05 17.26
CA ILE A 405 -16.79 15.23 16.39
C ILE A 405 -15.81 16.34 16.79
N PHE A 406 -15.55 16.52 18.09
CA PHE A 406 -14.59 17.52 18.57
C PHE A 406 -13.14 17.26 18.09
N LEU A 407 -12.81 16.04 17.67
CA LEU A 407 -11.51 15.67 17.09
C LEU A 407 -11.42 15.96 15.59
N PHE A 408 -12.52 16.40 14.96
CA PHE A 408 -12.55 16.68 13.52
C PHE A 408 -11.49 17.70 13.05
N PRO A 409 -11.17 18.79 13.79
CA PRO A 409 -10.07 19.68 13.43
C PRO A 409 -8.72 18.96 13.30
N LEU A 410 -8.42 18.00 14.18
CA LEU A 410 -7.20 17.19 14.10
C LEU A 410 -7.19 16.29 12.87
N TYR A 411 -8.34 15.72 12.50
CA TYR A 411 -8.48 15.00 11.23
C TYR A 411 -8.20 15.89 10.01
N LEU A 412 -8.68 17.14 10.00
CA LEU A 412 -8.40 18.08 8.92
C LEU A 412 -6.90 18.39 8.81
N VAL A 413 -6.26 18.74 9.92
CA VAL A 413 -4.81 19.00 9.99
C VAL A 413 -4.04 17.77 9.50
N PHE A 414 -4.39 16.57 9.98
CA PHE A 414 -3.78 15.33 9.53
C PHE A 414 -3.98 15.10 8.03
N GLY A 415 -5.14 15.45 7.47
CA GLY A 415 -5.41 15.37 6.04
C GLY A 415 -4.45 16.21 5.19
N TYR A 416 -4.06 17.40 5.67
CA TYR A 416 -3.03 18.22 5.04
C TYR A 416 -1.63 17.65 5.24
N PHE A 417 -1.28 17.28 6.48
CA PHE A 417 -0.02 16.63 6.82
C PHE A 417 0.24 15.35 6.01
N HIS A 418 -0.81 14.57 5.71
CA HIS A 418 -0.71 13.37 4.88
C HIS A 418 -0.24 13.68 3.45
N SER A 419 -0.34 14.93 2.98
CA SER A 419 0.27 15.35 1.71
C SER A 419 1.79 15.28 1.76
N LEU A 420 2.39 15.62 2.91
CA LEU A 420 3.83 15.47 3.14
C LEU A 420 4.22 13.99 3.19
N ILE A 421 3.41 13.14 3.83
CA ILE A 421 3.63 11.69 3.83
C ILE A 421 3.64 11.15 2.39
N LYS A 422 2.70 11.61 1.54
CA LYS A 422 2.64 11.21 0.13
C LYS A 422 3.85 11.65 -0.67
N LEU A 423 4.35 12.87 -0.41
CA LEU A 423 5.54 13.42 -1.07
C LEU A 423 6.78 12.62 -0.66
N TRP A 424 6.95 12.38 0.64
CA TRP A 424 8.02 11.52 1.14
C TRP A 424 7.93 10.09 0.59
N ALA A 425 6.71 9.55 0.46
CA ALA A 425 6.49 8.24 -0.14
C ALA A 425 6.83 8.21 -1.64
N LEU A 426 6.60 9.30 -2.38
CA LEU A 426 7.05 9.44 -3.77
C LEU A 426 8.58 9.41 -3.83
N LEU A 427 9.25 10.15 -2.95
CA LEU A 427 10.71 10.22 -2.89
C LEU A 427 11.36 8.97 -2.28
N THR A 428 10.59 7.99 -1.80
CA THR A 428 11.14 6.76 -1.18
C THR A 428 10.42 5.50 -1.65
N PHE A 429 9.77 5.57 -2.81
CA PHE A 429 8.90 4.49 -3.29
C PHE A 429 9.66 3.18 -3.58
N TRP A 430 10.96 3.22 -3.80
CA TRP A 430 11.81 2.05 -4.04
C TRP A 430 12.02 1.16 -2.81
N ASP A 431 11.81 1.69 -1.59
CA ASP A 431 11.99 0.93 -0.36
C ASP A 431 10.92 -0.15 -0.21
N CYS A 432 11.36 -1.39 -0.39
CA CYS A 432 10.56 -2.61 -0.36
C CYS A 432 10.55 -3.31 1.00
N THR A 433 11.04 -2.66 2.06
CA THR A 433 11.03 -3.26 3.41
C THR A 433 9.60 -3.36 3.95
N TRP A 434 9.31 -4.45 4.65
CA TRP A 434 8.04 -4.60 5.35
C TRP A 434 8.09 -3.83 6.68
N SER A 435 7.91 -2.50 6.61
CA SER A 435 8.02 -1.62 7.78
C SER A 435 6.90 -1.90 8.81
N GLY A 436 7.27 -2.06 10.08
CA GLY A 436 6.34 -2.19 11.22
C GLY A 436 6.43 -3.51 12.01
N ARG A 437 7.17 -4.50 11.51
CA ARG A 437 7.52 -5.74 12.24
C ARG A 437 9.04 -5.92 12.24
N ARG A 438 9.63 -6.37 13.35
CA ARG A 438 11.07 -6.66 13.47
C ARG A 438 11.37 -8.08 12.97
N LEU A 439 11.33 -8.25 11.65
CA LEU A 439 11.53 -9.56 11.00
C LEU A 439 12.95 -10.07 11.15
N ASP A 440 13.91 -9.16 11.30
CA ASP A 440 15.31 -9.40 11.62
C ASP A 440 15.50 -10.21 12.91
N LYS A 441 14.53 -10.15 13.83
CA LYS A 441 14.55 -10.90 15.09
C LYS A 441 13.96 -12.30 15.00
N ILE A 442 13.31 -12.65 13.89
CA ILE A 442 12.71 -13.97 13.72
C ILE A 442 13.83 -14.95 13.36
N LYS A 443 14.11 -15.89 14.24
CA LYS A 443 15.08 -16.96 13.99
C LYS A 443 14.54 -17.91 12.92
N VAL A 444 15.06 -17.77 11.71
CA VAL A 444 14.79 -18.68 10.58
C VAL A 444 16.06 -19.47 10.25
N ASN A 445 15.90 -20.75 9.94
CA ASN A 445 17.04 -21.58 9.54
C ASN A 445 17.32 -21.35 8.05
N HIS A 446 18.41 -20.65 7.73
CA HIS A 446 18.76 -20.27 6.36
C HIS A 446 19.20 -21.44 5.46
N ASN A 447 19.41 -22.64 6.02
CA ASN A 447 19.92 -23.80 5.28
C ASN A 447 18.88 -24.44 4.34
N ASN A 448 17.59 -24.05 4.44
CA ASN A 448 16.53 -24.55 3.55
C ASN A 448 15.86 -23.36 2.84
N THR A 449 16.47 -22.87 1.77
CA THR A 449 15.86 -21.85 0.90
C THR A 449 14.82 -22.48 -0.04
N PRO A 450 13.76 -21.75 -0.46
CA PRO A 450 12.68 -22.31 -1.29
C PRO A 450 13.09 -22.81 -2.69
N GLY A 451 14.34 -22.58 -3.12
CA GLY A 451 14.85 -23.01 -4.42
C GLY A 451 14.95 -24.54 -4.59
N ASP A 452 15.09 -25.29 -3.51
CA ASP A 452 15.33 -26.75 -3.56
C ASP A 452 14.06 -27.60 -3.68
N LEU A 453 12.88 -27.02 -3.50
CA LEU A 453 11.60 -27.75 -3.62
C LEU A 453 10.94 -27.63 -5.01
N LEU A 454 11.47 -26.76 -5.88
CA LEU A 454 10.97 -26.56 -7.26
C LEU A 454 11.93 -27.09 -8.34
N SER A 455 13.05 -27.69 -7.96
CA SER A 455 14.14 -28.12 -8.87
C SER A 455 14.24 -29.64 -9.09
N LYS A 456 13.34 -30.47 -8.53
CA LYS A 456 13.37 -31.92 -8.83
C LYS A 456 12.89 -32.18 -10.26
N PRO A 457 13.70 -32.80 -11.13
CA PRO A 457 13.29 -33.13 -12.48
C PRO A 457 12.21 -34.22 -12.46
N PRO A 458 11.32 -34.29 -13.48
CA PRO A 458 10.36 -35.37 -13.59
C PRO A 458 11.07 -36.72 -13.75
N LEU A 459 10.46 -37.75 -13.18
CA LEU A 459 10.84 -39.15 -13.29
C LEU A 459 11.15 -39.54 -14.75
N LYS A 460 12.29 -40.20 -14.95
CA LYS A 460 12.73 -40.76 -16.23
C LYS A 460 11.67 -41.76 -16.74
N VAL A 461 11.01 -41.42 -17.85
CA VAL A 461 10.30 -42.39 -18.70
C VAL A 461 11.30 -42.91 -19.74
N GLY A 462 11.33 -44.22 -19.93
CA GLY A 462 12.33 -44.94 -20.72
C GLY A 462 12.43 -44.49 -22.18
N ASN A 463 13.66 -44.48 -22.68
CA ASN A 463 14.00 -44.21 -24.07
C ASN A 463 13.47 -45.33 -24.99
N HIS A 464 12.60 -44.98 -25.93
CA HIS A 464 12.55 -45.66 -27.22
C HIS A 464 13.24 -44.79 -28.27
N HIS A 465 14.31 -45.34 -28.85
CA HIS A 465 14.98 -44.83 -30.04
C HIS A 465 14.04 -44.98 -31.24
N SER A 466 13.82 -43.90 -31.97
CA SER A 466 13.57 -43.98 -33.41
C SER A 466 14.26 -42.80 -34.07
N ASN A 467 15.11 -43.13 -35.04
CA ASN A 467 15.80 -42.24 -35.95
C ASN A 467 14.75 -41.63 -36.90
N ASP A 468 14.70 -40.31 -36.99
CA ASP A 468 14.12 -39.58 -38.12
C ASP A 468 14.83 -38.22 -38.23
N ASP A 469 16.04 -38.26 -38.79
CA ASP A 469 16.75 -37.09 -39.30
C ASP A 469 16.63 -37.12 -40.84
N ASP A 470 15.69 -36.35 -41.39
CA ASP A 470 15.88 -35.54 -42.61
C ASP A 470 14.56 -34.92 -43.07
N HIS A 471 14.21 -33.76 -42.49
CA HIS A 471 13.23 -32.86 -43.11
C HIS A 471 13.80 -31.43 -43.16
N PRO A 472 13.80 -30.78 -44.35
CA PRO A 472 14.48 -29.50 -44.56
C PRO A 472 13.96 -28.35 -43.67
N HIS A 473 12.73 -28.47 -43.15
CA HIS A 473 12.15 -27.50 -42.24
C HIS A 473 12.72 -27.53 -40.81
N ILE A 474 13.24 -28.67 -40.33
CA ILE A 474 13.82 -28.79 -38.98
C ILE A 474 15.15 -28.03 -38.89
N THR A 475 15.96 -28.08 -39.94
CA THR A 475 17.23 -27.33 -40.01
C THR A 475 16.99 -25.83 -40.03
N THR A 476 15.98 -25.36 -40.77
CA THR A 476 15.56 -23.94 -40.77
C THR A 476 15.00 -23.51 -39.41
N LEU A 477 14.22 -24.35 -38.73
CA LEU A 477 13.72 -24.04 -37.39
C LEU A 477 14.85 -24.00 -36.34
N ARG A 478 15.85 -24.88 -36.45
CA ARG A 478 17.06 -24.83 -35.61
C ARG A 478 17.86 -23.55 -35.86
N SER A 479 17.99 -23.09 -37.11
CA SER A 479 18.72 -21.85 -37.43
C SER A 479 17.97 -20.59 -36.96
N ILE A 480 16.64 -20.54 -37.11
CA ILE A 480 15.81 -19.45 -36.58
C ILE A 480 15.90 -19.41 -35.06
N ARG A 481 15.81 -20.55 -34.38
CA ARG A 481 15.94 -20.64 -32.93
C ARG A 481 17.32 -20.18 -32.44
N ALA A 482 18.39 -20.56 -33.14
CA ALA A 482 19.74 -20.10 -32.85
C ALA A 482 19.85 -18.56 -33.03
N ARG A 483 19.27 -18.02 -34.10
CA ARG A 483 19.28 -16.57 -34.36
C ARG A 483 18.47 -15.77 -33.33
N ILE A 484 17.34 -16.29 -32.87
CA ILE A 484 16.55 -15.68 -31.78
C ILE A 484 17.34 -15.72 -30.47
N ALA A 485 18.03 -16.83 -30.17
CA ALA A 485 18.86 -16.93 -28.97
C ALA A 485 20.05 -15.95 -29.00
N GLU A 486 20.67 -15.78 -30.16
CA GLU A 486 21.73 -14.79 -30.40
C GLU A 486 21.23 -13.36 -30.22
N LEU A 487 20.10 -13.00 -30.84
CA LEU A 487 19.48 -11.67 -30.69
C LEU A 487 19.03 -11.38 -29.25
N HIS A 488 18.53 -12.39 -28.55
CA HIS A 488 18.15 -12.27 -27.14
C HIS A 488 19.39 -12.05 -26.24
N THR A 489 20.51 -12.68 -26.58
CA THR A 489 21.79 -12.50 -25.89
C THR A 489 22.37 -11.11 -26.16
N GLN A 490 22.36 -10.65 -27.42
CA GLN A 490 22.77 -9.30 -27.81
C GLN A 490 21.90 -8.22 -27.15
N HIS A 491 20.57 -8.41 -27.12
CA HIS A 491 19.67 -7.50 -26.43
C HIS A 491 19.91 -7.49 -24.91
N GLY A 492 20.18 -8.65 -24.30
CA GLY A 492 20.55 -8.76 -22.89
C GLY A 492 21.86 -8.03 -22.56
N GLN A 493 22.88 -8.15 -23.41
CA GLN A 493 24.16 -7.44 -23.27
C GLN A 493 24.01 -5.94 -23.49
N HIS A 494 23.21 -5.53 -24.48
CA HIS A 494 22.92 -4.12 -24.77
C HIS A 494 22.10 -3.48 -23.65
N MET A 495 21.13 -4.19 -23.08
CA MET A 495 20.41 -3.72 -21.88
C MET A 495 21.36 -3.63 -20.68
N ALA A 496 22.23 -4.63 -20.49
CA ALA A 496 23.21 -4.62 -19.39
C ALA A 496 24.20 -3.44 -19.50
N SER A 497 24.59 -3.01 -20.70
CA SER A 497 25.50 -1.86 -20.87
C SER A 497 24.89 -0.53 -20.42
N TYR A 498 23.56 -0.37 -20.46
CA TYR A 498 22.88 0.81 -19.89
C TYR A 498 22.48 0.63 -18.43
N HIS A 499 22.16 -0.61 -18.02
CA HIS A 499 21.68 -0.88 -16.67
C HIS A 499 22.80 -0.92 -15.64
N GLN A 500 23.99 -1.43 -15.99
CA GLN A 500 25.09 -1.57 -15.03
C GLN A 500 25.58 -0.22 -14.47
N PRO A 501 25.84 0.83 -15.30
CA PRO A 501 26.24 2.14 -14.78
C PRO A 501 25.19 2.73 -13.82
N LEU A 502 23.91 2.62 -14.20
CA LEU A 502 22.79 3.14 -13.42
C LEU A 502 22.58 2.36 -12.10
N LEU A 503 22.80 1.04 -12.11
CA LEU A 503 22.77 0.20 -10.92
C LEU A 503 23.93 0.52 -9.97
N SER A 504 25.14 0.77 -10.50
CA SER A 504 26.27 1.18 -9.68
C SER A 504 26.05 2.55 -9.04
N GLU A 505 25.49 3.51 -9.76
CA GLU A 505 25.13 4.82 -9.19
C GLU A 505 24.04 4.71 -8.11
N LEU A 506 23.00 3.91 -8.35
CA LEU A 506 21.94 3.67 -7.36
C LEU A 506 22.47 2.96 -6.11
N GLN A 507 23.46 2.08 -6.26
CA GLN A 507 24.14 1.43 -5.12
C GLN A 507 25.00 2.43 -4.34
N LEU A 508 25.70 3.34 -5.03
CA LEU A 508 26.47 4.43 -4.42
C LEU A 508 25.56 5.39 -3.63
N LEU A 509 24.45 5.83 -4.24
CA LEU A 509 23.42 6.62 -3.58
C LEU A 509 22.86 5.91 -2.34
N ARG A 510 22.58 4.60 -2.45
CA ARG A 510 22.11 3.78 -1.31
C ARG A 510 23.15 3.76 -0.18
N GLY A 511 24.43 3.61 -0.49
CA GLY A 511 25.52 3.66 0.49
C GLY A 511 25.57 5.01 1.22
N SER A 512 25.51 6.11 0.47
CA SER A 512 25.47 7.47 1.02
C SER A 512 24.26 7.71 1.93
N PHE A 513 23.08 7.20 1.56
CA PHE A 513 21.88 7.31 2.39
C PHE A 513 21.95 6.47 3.67
N VAL A 514 22.56 5.28 3.63
CA VAL A 514 22.77 4.45 4.83
C VAL A 514 23.71 5.15 5.81
N ALA A 515 24.79 5.78 5.32
CA ALA A 515 25.67 6.59 6.14
C ALA A 515 24.92 7.78 6.78
N LEU A 516 24.12 8.50 5.97
CA LEU A 516 23.30 9.62 6.45
C LEU A 516 22.32 9.20 7.55
N GLN A 517 21.76 7.99 7.43
CA GLN A 517 20.83 7.46 8.41
C GLN A 517 21.53 7.02 9.70
N ALA A 518 22.75 6.49 9.61
CA ALA A 518 23.57 6.20 10.78
C ALA A 518 23.96 7.49 11.55
N ASP A 519 24.33 8.55 10.84
CA ASP A 519 24.61 9.86 11.45
C ASP A 519 23.36 10.45 12.12
N HIS A 520 22.20 10.34 11.47
CA HIS A 520 20.92 10.75 12.07
C HIS A 520 20.59 9.97 13.33
N ASP A 521 20.77 8.65 13.32
CA ASP A 521 20.50 7.78 14.47
C ASP A 521 21.47 8.08 15.62
N ALA A 522 22.73 8.41 15.34
CA ALA A 522 23.71 8.84 16.35
C ALA A 522 23.33 10.18 16.99
N ILE A 523 22.87 11.16 16.20
CA ILE A 523 22.36 12.45 16.70
C ILE A 523 21.12 12.23 17.56
N TYR A 524 20.21 11.35 17.11
CA TYR A 524 18.98 11.05 17.83
C TYR A 524 19.25 10.36 19.18
N GLN A 525 20.18 9.41 19.22
CA GLN A 525 20.59 8.73 20.46
C GLN A 525 21.24 9.68 21.47
N ASN A 526 21.98 10.68 20.98
CA ASN A 526 22.67 11.66 21.84
C ASN A 526 21.83 12.93 22.09
N GLN A 527 20.59 12.99 21.61
CA GLN A 527 19.77 14.20 21.61
C GLN A 527 19.50 14.76 23.02
N ASP A 528 19.36 13.90 24.02
CA ASP A 528 19.11 14.33 25.40
C ASP A 528 20.38 14.87 26.09
N ALA A 529 21.55 14.30 25.78
CA ALA A 529 22.84 14.81 26.23
C ALA A 529 23.14 16.18 25.60
N ILE A 530 22.94 16.30 24.28
CA ILE A 530 23.09 17.57 23.54
C ILE A 530 22.14 18.63 24.10
N ARG A 531 20.88 18.29 24.39
CA ARG A 531 19.91 19.21 25.00
C ARG A 531 20.23 19.57 26.45
N SER A 532 20.93 18.69 27.18
CA SER A 532 21.38 18.97 28.55
C SER A 532 22.49 20.01 28.53
N GLU A 533 23.53 19.79 27.72
CA GLU A 533 24.63 20.74 27.55
C GLU A 533 24.15 22.08 27.01
N LEU A 534 23.25 22.10 26.02
CA LEU A 534 22.70 23.34 25.49
C LEU A 534 21.94 24.14 26.55
N ARG A 535 21.21 23.46 27.44
CA ARG A 535 20.50 24.10 28.55
C ARG A 535 21.45 24.64 29.61
N GLU A 536 22.55 23.96 29.86
CA GLU A 536 23.58 24.42 30.78
C GLU A 536 24.30 25.66 30.23
N VAL A 537 24.63 25.67 28.93
CA VAL A 537 25.22 26.83 28.25
C VAL A 537 24.27 28.03 28.25
N VAL A 538 22.98 27.82 27.96
CA VAL A 538 21.96 28.88 28.00
C VAL A 538 21.76 29.41 29.43
N SER A 539 21.68 28.52 30.42
CA SER A 539 21.53 28.92 31.83
C SER A 539 22.74 29.71 32.34
N ARG A 540 23.96 29.36 31.92
CA ARG A 540 25.17 30.12 32.27
C ARG A 540 25.20 31.48 31.56
N ALA A 541 24.81 31.56 30.30
CA ALA A 541 24.71 32.81 29.55
C ALA A 541 23.66 33.77 30.15
N GLU A 542 22.51 33.26 30.61
CA GLU A 542 21.47 34.05 31.27
C GLU A 542 21.91 34.54 32.66
N ALA A 543 22.65 33.72 33.43
CA ALA A 543 23.22 34.13 34.71
C ALA A 543 24.26 35.26 34.55
N MET A 544 25.09 35.20 33.51
CA MET A 544 26.08 36.24 33.17
C MET A 544 25.43 37.55 32.71
N ALA A 545 24.31 37.49 31.97
CA ALA A 545 23.57 38.69 31.57
C ALA A 545 22.94 39.44 32.75
N THR A 546 22.73 38.75 33.88
CA THR A 546 22.07 39.30 35.08
C THR A 546 23.07 39.86 36.10
N ALA A 547 24.34 39.44 36.07
CA ALA A 547 25.41 39.93 36.92
C ALA A 547 26.40 40.76 36.08
N GLN A 548 26.33 42.10 36.14
CA GLN A 548 27.36 42.98 35.58
C GLN A 548 28.71 42.71 36.25
N VAL A 549 29.51 41.81 35.69
CA VAL A 549 30.89 41.54 36.14
C VAL A 549 31.80 41.41 34.92
N THR A 550 32.97 42.02 35.04
CA THR A 550 34.10 41.99 34.10
C THR A 550 34.64 40.57 33.88
N ALA A 551 34.87 40.23 32.61
CA ALA A 551 35.43 38.99 32.09
C ALA A 551 36.53 38.32 32.95
N SER A 552 36.24 37.11 33.47
CA SER A 552 37.21 36.20 34.09
C SER A 552 37.55 35.02 33.15
N SER A 553 38.49 34.14 33.55
CA SER A 553 38.93 32.97 32.76
C SER A 553 37.78 32.04 32.32
N ASP A 554 36.64 32.07 33.00
CA ASP A 554 35.46 31.29 32.65
C ASP A 554 34.79 31.76 31.34
N GLU A 555 35.00 33.02 30.91
CA GLU A 555 34.55 33.50 29.60
C GLU A 555 35.33 32.87 28.44
N ALA A 556 36.61 32.54 28.66
CA ALA A 556 37.44 31.88 27.65
C ALA A 556 36.99 30.44 27.40
N ASP A 557 36.58 29.73 28.46
CA ASP A 557 36.09 28.35 28.37
C ASP A 557 34.71 28.27 27.70
N ILE A 558 33.82 29.23 27.93
CA ILE A 558 32.53 29.31 27.23
C ILE A 558 32.72 29.61 25.74
N VAL A 559 33.63 30.53 25.40
CA VAL A 559 33.97 30.83 23.99
C VAL A 559 34.63 29.62 23.33
N ALA A 560 35.49 28.88 24.04
CA ALA A 560 36.11 27.65 23.56
C ALA A 560 35.08 26.54 23.32
N ALA A 561 34.12 26.33 24.24
CA ALA A 561 33.05 25.35 24.08
C ALA A 561 32.09 25.70 22.92
N ILE A 562 31.74 26.98 22.76
CA ILE A 562 30.95 27.45 21.60
C ILE A 562 31.74 27.28 20.29
N ALA A 563 33.04 27.51 20.32
CA ALA A 563 33.91 27.29 19.16
C ALA A 563 34.05 25.81 18.82
N GLU A 564 34.12 24.91 19.80
CA GLU A 564 34.12 23.45 19.61
C GLU A 564 32.81 22.96 19.00
N ILE A 565 31.67 23.41 19.54
CA ILE A 565 30.35 23.05 19.01
C ILE A 565 30.17 23.61 17.59
N LYS A 566 30.57 24.86 17.33
CA LYS A 566 30.54 25.43 15.97
C LYS A 566 31.48 24.68 15.02
N SER A 567 32.66 24.27 15.47
CA SER A 567 33.62 23.49 14.69
C SER A 567 33.09 22.09 14.39
N ALA A 568 32.46 21.42 15.35
CA ALA A 568 31.83 20.12 15.17
C ALA A 568 30.65 20.19 14.18
N VAL A 569 29.82 21.23 14.29
CA VAL A 569 28.68 21.47 13.38
C VAL A 569 29.17 21.88 11.99
N ALA A 570 30.15 22.77 11.88
CA ALA A 570 30.75 23.18 10.62
C ALA A 570 31.45 22.01 9.92
N GLY A 571 32.17 21.15 10.66
CA GLY A 571 32.80 19.95 10.10
C GLY A 571 31.77 18.91 9.62
N VAL A 572 30.57 18.87 10.19
CA VAL A 572 29.45 18.09 9.65
C VAL A 572 28.90 18.75 8.41
N GLU A 573 28.65 20.06 8.42
CA GLU A 573 28.12 20.81 7.26
C GLU A 573 29.08 20.81 6.07
N GLU A 574 30.39 20.88 6.30
CA GLU A 574 31.44 20.87 5.27
C GLU A 574 31.63 19.46 4.68
N ARG A 575 31.53 18.41 5.51
CA ARG A 575 31.41 17.03 5.01
C ARG A 575 30.13 16.82 4.21
N TRP A 576 29.02 17.43 4.64
CA TRP A 576 27.73 17.39 3.95
C TRP A 576 27.81 18.08 2.58
N ARG A 577 28.35 19.30 2.55
CA ARG A 577 28.52 20.12 1.35
C ARG A 577 29.54 19.51 0.40
N GLY A 578 30.65 18.98 0.89
CA GLY A 578 31.66 18.26 0.10
C GLY A 578 31.12 16.96 -0.50
N SER A 579 30.33 16.19 0.24
CA SER A 579 29.73 14.95 -0.27
C SER A 579 28.64 15.23 -1.30
N ILE A 580 27.85 16.30 -1.11
CA ILE A 580 26.84 16.77 -2.08
C ILE A 580 27.50 17.37 -3.33
N GLU A 581 28.52 18.23 -3.19
CA GLU A 581 29.23 18.80 -4.33
C GLU A 581 29.98 17.74 -5.14
N LYS A 582 30.60 16.76 -4.48
CA LYS A 582 31.25 15.64 -5.16
C LYS A 582 30.22 14.82 -5.95
N SER A 583 29.09 14.49 -5.32
CA SER A 583 28.00 13.76 -5.98
C SER A 583 27.40 14.57 -7.14
N LEU A 584 27.23 15.88 -6.99
CA LEU A 584 26.71 16.77 -8.05
C LEU A 584 27.70 16.95 -9.20
N ARG A 585 29.01 17.05 -8.94
CA ARG A 585 30.03 17.16 -9.99
C ARG A 585 30.16 15.86 -10.78
N GLU A 586 30.08 14.71 -10.11
CA GLU A 586 30.08 13.40 -10.78
C GLU A 586 28.83 13.22 -11.66
N ILE A 587 27.65 13.64 -11.18
CA ILE A 587 26.38 13.65 -11.96
C ILE A 587 26.43 14.62 -13.17
N ILE A 588 27.15 15.75 -13.08
CA ILE A 588 27.27 16.73 -14.17
C ILE A 588 28.34 16.32 -15.20
N SER A 589 29.26 15.42 -14.84
CA SER A 589 30.36 14.95 -15.70
C SER A 589 30.06 13.69 -16.52
N VAL A 590 28.91 13.05 -16.28
CA VAL A 590 28.35 11.90 -17.01
C VAL A 590 27.16 12.37 -17.82
#